data_AF-A0A0M8N468-F1
#
_entry.id   AF-A0A0M8N468-F1
#
_cell.length_a   1.000
_cell.length_b   1.000
_cell.length_c   1.000
_cell.angle_alpha   90.00
_cell.angle_beta   90.00
_cell.angle_gamma   90.00
#
_symmetry.space_group_name_H-M   'P 1'
#
loop_
_entity.id
_entity.type
_entity.pdbx_description
1 polymer ?
#
loop_
_entity_poly.entity_id
_entity_poly.type
_entity_poly.pdbx_seq_one_letter_code
_entity_poly.pdbx_strand_id
1 'polypeptide(L)'
;MDAEGASDEGFNYPRGDGLTLEKGRMVNLATGRESDYEELWHDPEPARDVEGSEGKAVTLVLMWEGGREQEQEEEHQRGMVVRVGEWCQGLVRDGEGIACERWQWSRAEGDWRMRARICANGMEGLVPCQEAIGKRWAVGDEVVKASRTWRVVESDVA
;
A
#
# COMPACT_ATOMS: atom_id res chain seq x y z
N MET A 1 -8.56 -19.07 -2.63
CA MET A 1 -8.72 -18.32 -3.89
C MET A 1 -7.37 -18.39 -4.57
N ASP A 2 -7.29 -19.05 -5.71
CA ASP A 2 -6.03 -19.22 -6.43
C ASP A 2 -5.78 -17.95 -7.26
N ALA A 3 -4.84 -17.12 -6.80
CA ALA A 3 -4.49 -15.86 -7.44
C ALA A 3 -3.49 -16.04 -8.59
N GLU A 4 -2.90 -17.24 -8.76
CA GLU A 4 -1.85 -17.49 -9.75
C GLU A 4 -2.40 -17.53 -11.18
N GLY A 5 -3.70 -17.79 -11.35
CA GLY A 5 -4.39 -17.79 -12.65
C GLY A 5 -5.14 -16.50 -12.99
N ALA A 6 -5.16 -15.50 -12.09
CA ALA A 6 -5.86 -14.24 -12.33
C ALA A 6 -4.95 -13.27 -13.10
N SER A 7 -5.16 -13.17 -14.41
CA SER A 7 -4.63 -12.08 -15.23
C SER A 7 -5.71 -10.99 -15.29
N ASP A 8 -5.37 -9.84 -14.71
CA ASP A 8 -6.14 -8.61 -14.80
C ASP A 8 -5.26 -7.57 -15.50
N GLU A 9 -5.75 -7.06 -16.63
CA GLU A 9 -5.00 -6.14 -17.48
C GLU A 9 -5.95 -5.06 -18.01
N GLY A 10 -5.57 -3.80 -17.77
CA GLY A 10 -6.35 -2.63 -18.15
C GLY A 10 -5.49 -1.53 -18.77
N PHE A 11 -6.12 -0.74 -19.64
CA PHE A 11 -5.55 0.50 -20.18
C PHE A 11 -6.25 1.70 -19.56
N ASN A 12 -5.45 2.71 -19.18
CA ASN A 12 -5.93 3.95 -18.57
C ASN A 12 -6.13 5.04 -19.62
N TYR A 13 -7.31 5.68 -19.62
CA TYR A 13 -7.72 6.72 -20.55
C TYR A 13 -8.15 7.99 -19.78
N PRO A 14 -7.34 9.06 -19.75
CA PRO A 14 -7.73 10.34 -19.17
C PRO A 14 -8.92 10.95 -19.92
N ARG A 15 -9.94 11.43 -19.19
CA ARG A 15 -11.20 11.92 -19.79
C ARG A 15 -11.36 13.44 -19.80
N GLY A 16 -10.42 14.18 -19.21
CA GLY A 16 -10.41 15.65 -19.21
C GLY A 16 -11.36 16.29 -18.19
N ASP A 17 -12.20 15.51 -17.52
CA ASP A 17 -13.09 15.91 -16.41
C ASP A 17 -12.45 15.64 -15.03
N GLY A 18 -11.15 15.36 -14.99
CA GLY A 18 -10.44 14.97 -13.76
C GLY A 18 -10.61 13.49 -13.39
N LEU A 19 -11.22 12.70 -14.27
CA LEU A 19 -11.33 11.24 -14.12
C LEU A 19 -10.43 10.51 -15.11
N THR A 20 -9.98 9.33 -14.69
CA THR A 20 -9.28 8.36 -15.51
C THR A 20 -10.17 7.12 -15.65
N LEU A 21 -10.50 6.75 -16.89
CA LEU A 21 -11.25 5.52 -17.17
C LEU A 21 -10.27 4.41 -17.47
N GLU A 22 -10.29 3.38 -16.65
CA GLU A 22 -9.62 2.13 -16.93
C GLU A 22 -10.57 1.18 -17.65
N LYS A 23 -10.09 0.57 -18.74
CA LYS A 23 -10.80 -0.51 -19.42
C LYS A 23 -9.90 -1.73 -19.53
N GLY A 24 -10.42 -2.86 -19.10
CA GLY A 24 -9.66 -4.11 -19.13
C GLY A 24 -10.55 -5.33 -19.35
N ARG A 25 -9.94 -6.50 -19.21
CA ARG A 25 -10.64 -7.79 -19.29
C ARG A 25 -10.18 -8.67 -18.14
N MET A 26 -11.12 -9.34 -17.50
CA MET A 26 -10.85 -10.25 -16.39
C MET A 26 -11.85 -11.41 -16.42
N VAL A 27 -11.45 -12.56 -15.88
CA VAL A 27 -12.38 -13.67 -15.63
C VAL A 27 -13.41 -13.25 -14.58
N ASN A 28 -14.67 -13.19 -15.00
CA ASN A 28 -15.79 -12.99 -14.08
C ASN A 28 -15.93 -14.24 -13.18
N LEU A 29 -15.59 -14.08 -11.90
CA LEU A 29 -15.57 -15.19 -10.92
C LEU A 29 -16.91 -15.91 -10.76
N ALA A 30 -18.04 -15.26 -11.01
CA ALA A 30 -19.36 -15.88 -10.90
C ALA A 30 -19.68 -16.80 -12.10
N THR A 31 -19.07 -16.55 -13.26
CA THR A 31 -19.37 -17.27 -14.51
C THR A 31 -18.19 -18.09 -15.04
N GLY A 32 -16.97 -17.83 -14.55
CA GLY A 32 -15.73 -18.41 -15.07
C GLY A 32 -15.38 -17.96 -16.49
N ARG A 33 -16.04 -16.92 -17.02
CA ARG A 33 -15.82 -16.41 -18.38
C ARG A 33 -15.08 -15.09 -18.34
N GLU A 34 -14.21 -14.88 -19.31
CA GLU A 34 -13.59 -13.58 -19.54
C GLU A 34 -14.67 -12.55 -19.93
N SER A 35 -14.64 -11.40 -19.26
CA SER A 35 -15.61 -10.32 -19.44
C SER A 35 -14.91 -8.97 -19.44
N ASP A 36 -15.51 -8.01 -20.14
CA ASP A 36 -15.00 -6.64 -20.18
C ASP A 36 -15.31 -5.90 -18.87
N TYR A 37 -14.27 -5.20 -18.43
CA TYR A 37 -14.08 -4.24 -17.36
C TYR A 37 -14.28 -2.75 -17.61
N GLU A 38 -14.92 -1.98 -16.73
CA GLU A 38 -14.68 -0.54 -16.65
C GLU A 38 -14.56 -0.07 -15.19
N GLU A 39 -13.49 0.67 -14.89
CA GLU A 39 -13.29 1.35 -13.60
C GLU A 39 -13.07 2.84 -13.81
N LEU A 40 -13.66 3.66 -12.94
CA LEU A 40 -13.47 5.11 -12.94
C LEU A 40 -12.65 5.51 -11.73
N TRP A 41 -11.49 6.09 -12.00
CA TRP A 41 -10.56 6.60 -11.02
C TRP A 41 -10.68 8.12 -10.93
N HIS A 42 -10.72 8.62 -9.70
CA HIS A 42 -10.58 10.03 -9.39
C HIS A 42 -9.25 10.20 -8.65
N ASP A 43 -8.44 11.15 -9.12
CA ASP A 43 -7.09 11.41 -8.63
C ASP A 43 -7.09 12.68 -7.75
N PRO A 44 -7.46 12.60 -6.46
CA PRO A 44 -7.48 13.76 -5.60
C PRO A 44 -6.05 14.27 -5.33
N GLU A 45 -5.88 15.59 -5.32
CA GLU A 45 -4.64 16.20 -4.87
C GLU A 45 -4.31 15.80 -3.43
N PRO A 46 -3.10 15.28 -3.18
CA PRO A 46 -2.67 14.95 -1.83
C PRO A 46 -2.63 16.18 -0.92
N ALA A 47 -3.10 16.01 0.31
CA ALA A 47 -3.07 17.04 1.33
C ALA A 47 -1.64 17.48 1.66
N ARG A 48 -1.51 18.80 1.86
CA ARG A 48 -0.26 19.47 2.23
C ARG A 48 -0.31 20.11 3.62
N ASP A 49 -1.42 19.89 4.33
CA ASP A 49 -1.74 20.45 5.65
C ASP A 49 -1.73 19.38 6.74
N VAL A 50 -0.96 18.31 6.53
CA VAL A 50 -0.72 17.26 7.54
C VAL A 50 0.38 17.74 8.49
N GLU A 51 0.32 17.35 9.76
CA GLU A 51 1.40 17.69 10.70
C GLU A 51 2.77 17.21 10.19
N GLY A 52 3.79 18.06 10.33
CA GLY A 52 5.15 17.76 9.88
C GLY A 52 5.36 17.82 8.36
N SER A 53 4.39 18.31 7.59
CA SER A 53 4.46 18.38 6.12
C SER A 53 5.11 19.63 5.53
N GLU A 54 5.32 20.69 6.33
CA GLU A 54 5.88 21.98 5.86
C GLU A 54 5.20 22.56 4.62
N GLY A 55 3.90 22.31 4.44
CA GLY A 55 3.14 22.80 3.29
C GLY A 55 3.39 22.04 1.99
N LYS A 56 4.04 20.86 2.06
CA LYS A 56 4.23 19.93 0.94
C LYS A 56 3.41 18.66 1.13
N ALA A 57 3.02 18.00 0.05
CA ALA A 57 2.50 16.64 0.17
C ALA A 57 3.67 15.74 0.55
N VAL A 58 3.48 14.88 1.55
CA VAL A 58 4.50 13.91 1.98
C VAL A 58 4.41 12.66 1.12
N THR A 59 5.52 12.22 0.55
CA THR A 59 5.71 10.90 -0.05
C THR A 59 6.79 10.12 0.70
N LEU A 60 6.47 8.87 1.01
CA LEU A 60 7.36 7.96 1.73
C LEU A 60 7.02 6.52 1.35
N VAL A 61 8.04 5.74 0.99
CA VAL A 61 7.91 4.31 0.68
C VAL A 61 8.86 3.50 1.56
N LEU A 62 8.29 2.55 2.30
CA LEU A 62 9.04 1.53 3.03
C LEU A 62 8.88 0.21 2.31
N MET A 63 9.98 -0.50 2.13
CA MET A 63 9.98 -1.87 1.61
C MET A 63 10.60 -2.83 2.62
N TRP A 64 10.00 -4.01 2.72
CA TRP A 64 10.58 -5.16 3.38
C TRP A 64 10.61 -6.32 2.40
N GLU A 65 11.77 -6.93 2.25
CA GLU A 65 11.94 -8.18 1.55
C GLU A 65 12.53 -9.17 2.56
N GLY A 66 11.83 -10.28 2.76
CA GLY A 66 12.26 -11.40 3.58
C GLY A 66 12.43 -12.64 2.72
N GLY A 67 13.41 -13.47 3.07
CA GLY A 67 13.64 -14.75 2.41
C GLY A 67 14.61 -15.61 3.20
N ARG A 68 14.29 -16.90 3.33
CA ARG A 68 15.25 -17.94 3.66
C ARG A 68 15.83 -18.45 2.34
N GLU A 69 17.15 -18.48 2.22
CA GLU A 69 17.84 -19.23 1.17
C GLU A 69 17.61 -20.74 1.40
N GLN A 70 16.44 -21.27 1.09
CA GLN A 70 16.26 -22.71 1.00
C GLN A 70 15.48 -23.07 -0.26
N GLU A 71 16.17 -23.82 -1.10
CA GLU A 71 15.74 -24.45 -2.34
C GLU A 71 14.56 -25.38 -2.07
N GLN A 72 13.33 -24.86 -2.13
CA GLN A 72 12.11 -25.53 -2.62
C GLN A 72 10.89 -24.64 -2.29
N GLU A 73 10.28 -24.11 -3.35
CA GLU A 73 9.05 -23.30 -3.40
C GLU A 73 9.17 -21.83 -2.91
N GLU A 74 8.92 -20.91 -3.84
CA GLU A 74 9.18 -19.47 -3.81
C GLU A 74 8.20 -18.67 -2.94
N GLU A 75 8.12 -18.92 -1.63
CA GLU A 75 7.37 -18.03 -0.75
C GLU A 75 8.20 -16.78 -0.39
N HIS A 76 8.31 -15.85 -1.34
CA HIS A 76 8.94 -14.56 -1.10
C HIS A 76 8.13 -13.74 -0.09
N GLN A 77 8.69 -13.56 1.09
CA GLN A 77 8.09 -12.68 2.10
C GLN A 77 8.33 -11.24 1.66
N ARG A 78 7.28 -10.42 1.63
CA ARG A 78 7.41 -9.04 1.16
C ARG A 78 6.42 -8.14 1.85
N GLY A 79 6.79 -6.88 1.95
CA GLY A 79 5.92 -5.84 2.45
C GLY A 79 6.24 -4.50 1.81
N MET A 80 5.20 -3.68 1.68
CA MET A 80 5.32 -2.31 1.23
C MET A 80 4.41 -1.41 2.07
N VAL A 81 4.92 -0.26 2.47
CA VAL A 81 4.12 0.84 3.01
C VAL A 81 4.32 2.05 2.12
N VAL A 82 3.22 2.68 1.71
CA VAL A 82 3.21 3.89 0.91
C VAL A 82 2.41 4.95 1.67
N ARG A 83 3.04 6.10 1.91
CA ARG A 83 2.39 7.31 2.41
C ARG A 83 2.40 8.36 1.32
N VAL A 84 1.23 8.96 1.07
CA VAL A 84 1.02 10.08 0.16
C VAL A 84 0.07 11.07 0.83
N GLY A 85 0.56 12.27 1.15
CA GLY A 85 -0.20 13.33 1.82
C GLY A 85 -0.81 12.85 3.14
N GLU A 86 -2.15 12.90 3.21
CA GLU A 86 -2.96 12.47 4.34
C GLU A 86 -3.20 10.95 4.42
N TRP A 87 -2.70 10.17 3.47
CA TRP A 87 -2.96 8.73 3.40
C TRP A 87 -1.68 7.93 3.66
N CYS A 88 -1.81 6.84 4.40
CA CYS A 88 -0.75 5.83 4.56
C CYS A 88 -1.37 4.43 4.47
N GLN A 89 -0.86 3.61 3.56
CA GLN A 89 -1.34 2.25 3.33
C GLN A 89 -0.18 1.27 3.34
N GLY A 90 -0.39 0.11 3.93
CA GLY A 90 0.64 -0.92 4.01
C GLY A 90 0.07 -2.30 3.80
N LEU A 91 0.89 -3.17 3.22
CA LEU A 91 0.61 -4.57 2.95
C LEU A 91 1.84 -5.40 3.32
N VAL A 92 1.61 -6.55 3.94
CA VAL A 92 2.62 -7.61 4.16
C VAL A 92 2.04 -8.93 3.66
N ARG A 93 2.86 -9.70 2.96
CA ARG A 93 2.58 -11.09 2.58
C ARG A 93 3.75 -11.99 3.01
N ASP A 94 3.42 -13.11 3.63
CA ASP A 94 4.37 -14.09 4.16
C ASP A 94 3.74 -15.49 4.04
N GLY A 95 4.08 -16.22 2.98
CA GLY A 95 3.35 -17.43 2.57
C GLY A 95 1.85 -17.16 2.36
N GLU A 96 1.01 -17.92 3.08
CA GLU A 96 -0.44 -17.73 3.15
C GLU A 96 -0.86 -16.55 4.05
N GLY A 97 0.07 -15.95 4.80
CA GLY A 97 -0.18 -14.81 5.68
C GLY A 97 -0.35 -13.50 4.93
N ILE A 98 -1.36 -12.72 5.34
CA ILE A 98 -1.59 -11.36 4.83
C ILE A 98 -1.95 -10.41 5.96
N ALA A 99 -1.37 -9.21 5.94
CA ALA A 99 -1.80 -8.09 6.75
C ALA A 99 -1.83 -6.81 5.94
N CYS A 100 -2.90 -6.02 6.10
CA CYS A 100 -3.07 -4.74 5.47
C CYS A 100 -3.50 -3.69 6.50
N GLU A 101 -2.99 -2.48 6.38
CA GLU A 101 -3.47 -1.33 7.15
C GLU A 101 -3.70 -0.13 6.23
N ARG A 102 -4.74 0.65 6.54
CA ARG A 102 -4.98 1.97 5.94
C ARG A 102 -5.19 2.99 7.03
N TRP A 103 -4.46 4.08 6.94
CA TRP A 103 -4.50 5.21 7.85
C TRP A 103 -4.79 6.49 7.07
N GLN A 104 -5.47 7.43 7.74
CA GLN A 104 -5.78 8.74 7.19
C GLN A 104 -5.61 9.82 8.26
N TRP A 105 -4.99 10.95 7.91
CA TRP A 105 -4.98 12.14 8.76
C TRP A 105 -6.40 12.69 8.93
N SER A 106 -6.81 12.92 10.17
CA SER A 106 -8.10 13.47 10.56
C SER A 106 -7.95 14.94 10.94
N ARG A 107 -8.36 15.85 10.05
CA ARG A 107 -8.32 17.31 10.32
C ARG A 107 -9.15 17.70 11.54
N ALA A 108 -10.25 17.00 11.79
CA ALA A 108 -11.13 17.27 12.92
C ALA A 108 -10.46 16.97 14.27
N GLU A 109 -9.54 16.00 14.30
CA GLU A 109 -8.89 15.51 15.51
C GLU A 109 -7.42 15.98 15.60
N GLY A 110 -6.87 16.47 14.48
CA GLY A 110 -5.45 16.80 14.38
C GLY A 110 -4.55 15.58 14.58
N ASP A 111 -5.00 14.39 14.17
CA ASP A 111 -4.28 13.13 14.38
C ASP A 111 -4.62 12.10 13.30
N TRP A 112 -3.80 11.05 13.19
CA TRP A 112 -4.01 9.92 12.29
C TRP A 112 -5.05 8.93 12.83
N ARG A 113 -5.90 8.44 11.93
CA ARG A 113 -6.89 7.41 12.22
C ARG A 113 -6.72 6.20 11.32
N MET A 114 -6.70 5.02 11.93
CA MET A 114 -6.84 3.77 11.21
C MET A 114 -8.25 3.68 10.61
N ARG A 115 -8.32 3.52 9.28
CA ARG A 115 -9.55 3.37 8.51
C ARG A 115 -9.87 1.92 8.20
N ALA A 116 -8.85 1.09 8.01
CA ALA A 116 -9.02 -0.34 7.78
C ALA A 116 -7.82 -1.11 8.32
N ARG A 117 -8.10 -2.32 8.79
CA ARG A 117 -7.10 -3.33 9.11
C ARG A 117 -7.64 -4.69 8.70
N ILE A 118 -6.84 -5.42 7.94
CA ILE A 118 -7.07 -6.82 7.60
C ILE A 118 -5.86 -7.59 8.12
N CYS A 119 -6.10 -8.70 8.78
CA CYS A 119 -5.04 -9.57 9.27
C CYS A 119 -5.54 -11.01 9.24
N ALA A 120 -4.72 -11.91 8.69
CA ALA A 120 -4.99 -13.33 8.68
C ALA A 120 -3.69 -14.11 8.93
N ASN A 121 -3.85 -15.32 9.46
CA ASN A 121 -2.76 -16.29 9.66
C ASN A 121 -1.58 -15.77 10.51
N GLY A 122 -1.88 -15.09 11.63
CA GLY A 122 -0.87 -14.69 12.62
C GLY A 122 -0.04 -13.45 12.24
N MET A 123 -0.55 -12.63 11.32
CA MET A 123 0.16 -11.48 10.77
C MET A 123 -0.07 -10.17 11.55
N GLU A 124 -0.48 -10.26 12.81
CA GLU A 124 -0.88 -9.10 13.61
C GLU A 124 0.32 -8.19 13.91
N GLY A 125 0.15 -6.88 13.71
CA GLY A 125 1.14 -5.88 14.11
C GLY A 125 2.42 -5.88 13.25
N LEU A 126 2.37 -6.44 12.04
CA LEU A 126 3.56 -6.53 11.17
C LEU A 126 3.72 -5.34 10.22
N VAL A 127 2.62 -4.63 9.92
CA VAL A 127 2.60 -3.49 9.01
C VAL A 127 3.06 -2.22 9.76
N PRO A 128 4.15 -1.54 9.36
CA PRO A 128 4.70 -0.40 10.10
C PRO A 128 4.09 0.96 9.70
N CYS A 129 2.77 1.03 9.45
CA CYS A 129 2.13 2.29 9.06
C CYS A 129 2.21 3.36 10.16
N GLN A 130 2.08 2.95 11.43
CA GLN A 130 2.17 3.88 12.56
C GLN A 130 3.59 4.45 12.71
N GLU A 131 4.62 3.65 12.46
CA GLU A 131 6.01 4.09 12.42
C GLU A 131 6.29 5.02 11.22
N ALA A 132 5.70 4.72 10.06
CA ALA A 132 5.84 5.54 8.85
C ALA A 132 5.23 6.94 9.00
N ILE A 133 4.12 7.08 9.74
CA ILE A 133 3.47 8.37 9.96
C ILE A 133 4.02 9.14 11.17
N GLY A 134 4.67 8.46 12.12
CA GLY A 134 5.04 9.03 13.42
C GLY A 134 6.26 9.98 13.41
N LYS A 135 7.08 9.96 12.36
CA LYS A 135 8.21 10.89 12.21
C LYS A 135 8.64 11.04 10.75
N ARG A 136 9.66 11.88 10.54
CA ARG A 136 10.36 12.01 9.25
C ARG A 136 11.43 10.93 9.10
N TRP A 137 11.61 10.52 7.86
CA TRP A 137 12.49 9.42 7.46
C TRP A 137 13.30 9.84 6.24
N ALA A 138 14.59 9.53 6.21
CA ALA A 138 15.44 9.71 5.05
C ALA A 138 15.54 8.41 4.25
N VAL A 139 15.82 8.53 2.94
CA VAL A 139 16.14 7.37 2.11
C VAL A 139 17.34 6.64 2.70
N GLY A 140 17.23 5.31 2.82
CA GLY A 140 18.23 4.46 3.46
C GLY A 140 18.03 4.25 4.97
N ASP A 141 17.12 5.00 5.61
CA ASP A 141 16.77 4.74 7.00
C ASP A 141 16.09 3.36 7.15
N GLU A 142 16.21 2.80 8.35
CA GLU A 142 15.62 1.53 8.71
C GLU A 142 14.49 1.71 9.74
N VAL A 143 13.37 1.04 9.49
CA VAL A 143 12.20 0.97 10.38
C VAL A 143 12.07 -0.46 10.88
N VAL A 144 12.20 -0.67 12.19
CA VAL A 144 12.11 -2.00 12.79
C VAL A 144 10.71 -2.23 13.33
N LYS A 145 10.03 -3.29 12.86
CA LYS A 145 8.71 -3.71 13.33
C LYS A 145 8.67 -5.22 13.47
N ALA A 146 8.34 -5.73 14.66
CA ALA A 146 8.20 -7.17 14.92
C ALA A 146 9.39 -8.00 14.38
N SER A 147 10.62 -7.56 14.67
CA SER A 147 11.88 -8.17 14.20
C SER A 147 12.12 -8.14 12.69
N ARG A 148 11.29 -7.44 11.92
CA ARG A 148 11.51 -7.15 10.49
C ARG A 148 12.11 -5.76 10.34
N THR A 149 13.15 -5.67 9.52
CA THR A 149 13.80 -4.41 9.16
C THR A 149 13.29 -3.96 7.80
N TRP A 150 12.55 -2.86 7.79
CA TRP A 150 12.05 -2.21 6.59
C TRP A 150 13.00 -1.10 6.19
N ARG A 151 13.26 -0.95 4.90
CA ARG A 151 14.09 0.13 4.37
C ARG A 151 13.23 1.21 3.75
N VAL A 152 13.61 2.45 4.01
CA VAL A 152 13.02 3.61 3.33
C VAL A 152 13.68 3.72 1.95
N VAL A 153 12.91 3.47 0.90
CA VAL A 153 13.40 3.48 -0.49
C VAL A 153 13.04 4.77 -1.24
N GLU A 154 12.04 5.51 -0.74
CA GLU A 154 11.63 6.81 -1.27
C GLU A 154 11.20 7.71 -0.11
N SER A 155 11.58 8.98 -0.16
CA SER A 155 11.16 9.99 0.82
C SER A 155 11.34 11.41 0.25
N ASP A 156 10.35 12.27 0.44
CA ASP A 156 10.44 13.72 0.24
C ASP A 156 10.39 14.53 1.55
N VAL A 157 10.40 13.84 2.70
CA VAL A 157 10.28 14.43 4.04
C VAL A 157 11.61 14.66 4.75
N ALA A 158 12.74 14.40 4.09
CA ALA A 158 14.08 14.59 4.63
C ALA A 158 14.62 16.02 4.41
#